data_AF-A0A525C8G8-F1
#
_entry.id   AF-A0A525C8G8-F1
#
_cell.length_a   1.000
_cell.length_b   1.000
_cell.length_c   1.000
_cell.angle_alpha   90.00
_cell.angle_beta   90.00
_cell.angle_gamma   90.00
#
_symmetry.space_group_name_H-M   'P 1'
#
loop_
_entity.id
_entity.type
_entity.pdbx_description
1 polymer ?
#
loop_
_entity_poly.entity_id
_entity_poly.type
_entity_poly.pdbx_seq_one_letter_code
_entity_poly.pdbx_strand_id
1 'polypeptide(L)' 'MKTELVTNLKRQATKILAELHESKEPVLITEHGQPSAYRLDVYTFTLFREHNANYNY' A
#
# COMPACT_ATOMS: atom_id res chain seq x y z
N MET A 1 -3.68 7.68 -5.93
CA MET A 1 -4.04 6.73 -4.85
C MET A 1 -5.15 5.82 -5.34
N LYS A 2 -4.80 4.57 -5.64
CA LYS A 2 -5.71 3.55 -6.14
C LYS A 2 -6.45 2.88 -4.98
N THR A 3 -7.69 2.43 -5.19
CA THR A 3 -8.46 1.67 -4.19
C THR A 3 -8.84 0.32 -4.76
N GLU A 4 -8.66 -0.75 -3.97
CA GLU A 4 -8.95 -2.13 -4.34
C GLU A 4 -9.78 -2.84 -3.26
N LEU A 5 -10.63 -3.78 -3.67
CA LEU A 5 -11.33 -4.69 -2.76
C LEU A 5 -10.39 -5.82 -2.32
N VAL A 6 -10.54 -6.28 -1.08
CA VAL A 6 -9.75 -7.41 -0.55
C VAL A 6 -9.89 -8.68 -1.40
N THR A 7 -11.05 -8.90 -2.03
CA THR A 7 -11.29 -10.02 -2.95
C THR A 7 -10.49 -9.90 -4.24
N ASN A 8 -10.35 -8.69 -4.80
CA ASN A 8 -9.47 -8.45 -5.94
C ASN A 8 -8.01 -8.66 -5.57
N LEU A 9 -7.59 -8.19 -4.39
CA LEU A 9 -6.25 -8.42 -3.88
C LEU A 9 -5.92 -9.91 -3.79
N LYS A 10 -6.81 -10.72 -3.22
CA LYS A 10 -6.61 -12.17 -3.09
C LYS A 10 -6.48 -12.86 -4.45
N ARG A 11 -7.23 -12.42 -5.46
CA ARG A 11 -7.25 -13.03 -6.79
C ARG A 11 -6.11 -12.56 -7.70
N GLN A 12 -5.67 -11.31 -7.56
CA GLN A 12 -4.73 -10.65 -8.49
C GLN A 12 -3.50 -10.10 -7.77
N ALA A 13 -3.09 -10.72 -6.66
CA ALA A 13 -2.02 -10.25 -5.79
C ALA A 13 -0.74 -9.90 -6.58
N THR A 14 -0.31 -10.78 -7.48
CA THR A 14 0.91 -10.60 -8.28
C THR A 14 0.81 -9.40 -9.22
N LYS A 15 -0.33 -9.21 -9.88
CA LYS A 15 -0.56 -8.06 -10.77
C LYS A 15 -0.55 -6.74 -10.00
N ILE A 16 -1.26 -6.70 -8.87
CA ILE A 16 -1.31 -5.51 -8.01
C ILE A 16 0.08 -5.18 -7.45
N LEU A 17 0.89 -6.19 -7.13
CA LEU A 17 2.28 -6.00 -6.69
C LEU A 17 3.17 -5.45 -7.81
N ALA A 18 3.04 -5.95 -9.04
CA ALA A 18 3.79 -5.44 -10.19
C ALA A 18 3.42 -3.96 -10.47
N GLU A 19 2.12 -3.65 -10.51
CA GLU A 19 1.63 -2.28 -10.70
C GLU A 19 2.10 -1.34 -9.59
N LEU A 20 2.07 -1.76 -8.32
CA LEU A 20 2.61 -0.99 -7.20
C LEU A 20 4.11 -0.74 -7.35
N HIS A 21 4.85 -1.74 -7.82
CA HIS A 21 6.29 -1.62 -8.00
C HIS A 21 6.67 -0.64 -9.12
N GLU A 22 5.90 -0.63 -10.21
CA GLU A 22 6.10 0.25 -11.36
C GLU A 22 5.60 1.67 -11.10
N SER A 23 4.36 1.81 -10.63
CA SER A 23 3.73 3.12 -10.42
C SER A 23 4.24 3.84 -9.17
N LYS A 24 4.71 3.08 -8.17
CA LYS A 24 4.99 3.58 -6.80
C LYS A 24 3.79 4.26 -6.13
N GLU A 25 2.59 4.10 -6.66
CA GLU A 25 1.39 4.68 -6.08
C GLU A 25 0.81 3.80 -4.96
N PRO A 26 0.49 4.38 -3.78
CA PRO A 26 -0.20 3.66 -2.72
C PRO A 26 -1.54 3.07 -3.17
N VAL A 27 -1.80 1.84 -2.72
CA VAL A 27 -3.08 1.16 -2.92
C VAL A 27 -3.81 1.03 -1.58
N LEU A 28 -4.99 1.62 -1.48
CA LEU A 28 -5.91 1.40 -0.37
C LEU A 28 -6.68 0.09 -0.59
N ILE A 29 -6.61 -0.81 0.38
CA ILE A 29 -7.41 -2.03 0.40
C ILE A 29 -8.63 -1.81 1.27
N THR A 30 -9.79 -2.22 0.76
CA THR A 30 -11.07 -2.17 1.46
C THR A 30 -11.65 -3.55 1.69
N GLU A 31 -12.28 -3.74 2.84
CA GLU A 31 -13.00 -4.96 3.21
C GLU A 31 -14.40 -4.57 3.69
N HIS A 32 -15.43 -5.18 3.12
CA HIS A 32 -16.83 -4.80 3.37
C HIS A 32 -17.10 -3.28 3.23
N GLY A 33 -16.39 -2.62 2.30
CA GLY A 33 -16.50 -1.18 2.05
C GLY A 33 -15.73 -0.30 3.03
N GLN A 34 -15.05 -0.87 4.03
CA GLN A 34 -14.27 -0.14 5.01
C GLN A 34 -12.77 -0.19 4.66
N PRO A 35 -12.02 0.90 4.86
CA PRO A 35 -10.56 0.90 4.78
C PRO A 35 -9.96 -0.16 5.73
N SER A 36 -9.14 -1.07 5.21
CA SER A 36 -8.53 -2.13 6.02
C SER A 36 -7.00 -2.05 6.05
N ALA A 37 -6.37 -1.70 4.93
CA ALA A 37 -4.91 -1.60 4.85
C ALA A 37 -4.45 -0.69 3.72
N TYR A 38 -3.26 -0.10 3.86
CA TYR A 38 -2.52 0.50 2.75
C TYR A 38 -1.40 -0.44 2.32
N ARG A 39 -1.25 -0.64 1.00
CA ARG A 39 -0.04 -1.22 0.42
C ARG A 39 0.83 -0.10 -0.15
N LEU A 40 2.08 -0.10 0.29
CA LEU A 40 3.12 0.83 -0.11
C LEU A 40 4.31 0.03 -0.62
N ASP A 41 5.06 0.61 -1.55
CA ASP A 41 6.38 0.10 -1.89
C ASP A 41 7.30 0.15 -0.65
N VAL A 42 8.16 -0.86 -0.51
CA VAL A 42 9.00 -1.05 0.68
C VAL A 42 9.92 0.15 0.92
N TYR A 43 10.51 0.71 -0.15
CA TYR A 43 11.40 1.86 -0.01
C TYR A 43 10.64 3.09 0.51
N THR A 44 9.43 3.31 0.00
CA THR A 44 8.56 4.41 0.47
C THR A 44 8.17 4.23 1.93
N PHE A 45 7.82 3.01 2.34
CA PHE A 45 7.51 2.71 3.74
C PHE A 45 8.72 2.92 4.65
N THR A 46 9.91 2.46 4.26
CA THR A 46 11.14 2.65 5.04
C THR A 46 11.47 4.12 5.23
N LEU A 47 11.45 4.92 4.15
CA LEU A 47 11.67 6.37 4.23
C LEU A 47 10.68 7.05 5.17
N PHE A 48 9.39 6.70 5.07
CA PHE A 48 8.36 7.21 5.98
C PHE A 48 8.69 6.86 7.43
N ARG A 49 9.06 5.60 7.71
CA ARG A 49 9.39 5.14 9.06
C ARG A 49 10.63 5.83 9.64
N GLU A 50 11.68 5.98 8.84
CA GLU A 50 12.92 6.67 9.24
C GLU A 50 12.66 8.16 9.49
N HIS A 51 11.93 8.82 8.59
CA HIS A 51 11.52 10.22 8.76
C HIS A 51 10.76 10.38 10.08
N ASN A 52 9.68 9.61 10.30
CA ASN A 52 8.89 9.70 11.52
C ASN A 52 9.69 9.40 12.80
N ALA A 53 10.70 8.53 12.74
CA ALA A 53 11.56 8.26 13.90
C ALA A 53 12.40 9.50 14.30
N ASN A 54 12.76 10.34 13.33
CA ASN A 54 13.61 11.53 13.55
C ASN A 54 12.84 12.77 14.03
N TYR A 55 11.51 12.80 13.94
CA TYR A 55 10.67 13.91 14.47
C TYR A 55 10.15 13.66 15.90
N ASN A 56 10.46 12.51 16.49
CA ASN A 56 10.07 12.18 17.86
C ASN A 56 11.16 12.50 18.91
N TYR A 57 12.06 13.44 18.59
CA TYR A 57 13.05 14.04 19.49
C TYR A 57 13.02 15.56 19.40
#